data_AF-A0A2U3CEQ6-F1
#
_entry.id   AF-A0A2U3CEQ6-F1
#
_cell.length_a   1.000
_cell.length_b   1.000
_cell.length_c   1.000
_cell.angle_alpha   90.00
_cell.angle_beta   90.00
_cell.angle_gamma   90.00
#
_symmetry.space_group_name_H-M   'P 1'
#
loop_
_entity.id
_entity.type
_entity.pdbx_description
1 polymer ?
#
loop_
_entity_poly.entity_id
_entity_poly.type
_entity_poly.pdbx_seq_one_letter_code
_entity_poly.pdbx_strand_id
1 'polypeptide(L)'
;MSNKEIEDLKTLIKALEIRLHADEITEAEYKELKEKYSVKLQEEVSVLKKNSFLRNLSYISISGSGKVTDSYVTISGSGRIEGWKDGTITISGSGKVSDEEIKISGSGTLPGNLKTDSLKVSGSLKAEGPIEAGSFLSSGSFKVNGELKVHERFASSGSGKIEGSLLGKNASVVSSGAIKVDGNVVCDKAEFSGSYKIFGSVECNNEFTSELNGNCRIDDDLVCGGDIYIEQTSRKGSLKVNNIKSGGQVYLEGVKAKTVIGKKVKVGPDCDIGSIEETG
;
A
#
# COMPACT_ATOMS: atom_id res chain seq x y z
N MET A 1 -10.24 -18.44 -9.79
CA MET A 1 -10.59 -19.83 -10.13
C MET A 1 -9.94 -20.73 -9.09
N SER A 2 -10.66 -21.73 -8.59
CA SER A 2 -10.37 -22.29 -7.26
C SER A 2 -9.79 -23.71 -7.35
N ASN A 3 -8.87 -24.05 -6.44
CA ASN A 3 -8.39 -25.44 -6.26
C ASN A 3 -9.54 -26.47 -6.12
N LYS A 4 -10.73 -26.01 -5.73
CA LYS A 4 -11.95 -26.81 -5.64
C LYS A 4 -12.39 -27.39 -7.00
N GLU A 5 -12.29 -26.65 -8.10
CA GLU A 5 -12.71 -27.12 -9.44
C GLU A 5 -11.83 -28.28 -9.93
N ILE A 6 -10.52 -28.19 -9.69
CA ILE A 6 -9.56 -29.27 -9.93
C ILE A 6 -9.87 -30.49 -9.06
N GLU A 7 -10.18 -30.28 -7.78
CA GLU A 7 -10.49 -31.37 -6.84
C GLU A 7 -11.80 -32.08 -7.20
N ASP A 8 -12.80 -31.31 -7.61
CA ASP A 8 -14.09 -31.81 -8.11
C ASP A 8 -13.87 -32.64 -9.39
N LEU A 9 -13.07 -32.16 -10.35
CA LEU A 9 -12.72 -32.91 -11.56
C LEU A 9 -11.96 -34.20 -11.27
N LYS A 10 -10.98 -34.17 -10.35
CA LYS A 10 -10.25 -35.38 -9.91
C LYS A 10 -11.19 -36.40 -9.25
N THR A 11 -12.13 -35.92 -8.44
CA THR A 11 -13.12 -36.76 -7.77
C THR A 11 -14.09 -37.37 -8.79
N LEU A 12 -14.51 -36.60 -9.78
CA LEU A 12 -15.42 -37.03 -10.83
C LEU A 12 -14.78 -38.09 -11.73
N ILE A 13 -13.50 -37.94 -12.09
CA ILE A 13 -12.75 -38.97 -12.83
C ILE A 13 -12.65 -40.27 -12.03
N LYS A 14 -12.39 -40.20 -10.72
CA LYS A 14 -12.39 -41.38 -9.84
C LYS A 14 -13.78 -42.03 -9.72
N ALA A 15 -14.85 -41.23 -9.69
CA ALA A 15 -16.21 -41.75 -9.63
C ALA A 15 -16.59 -42.52 -10.90
N LEU A 16 -16.10 -42.10 -12.07
CA LEU A 16 -16.31 -42.84 -13.32
C LEU A 16 -15.73 -44.26 -13.27
N GLU A 17 -14.58 -44.46 -12.62
CA GLU A 17 -13.98 -45.79 -12.44
C GLU A 17 -14.87 -46.71 -11.59
N ILE A 18 -15.47 -46.18 -10.53
CA ILE A 18 -16.40 -46.92 -9.67
C ILE A 18 -17.66 -47.30 -10.44
N ARG A 19 -18.22 -46.37 -11.22
CA ARG A 19 -19.44 -46.59 -12.01
C ARG A 19 -19.26 -47.62 -13.12
N LEU A 20 -18.07 -47.67 -13.73
CA LEU A 20 -17.72 -48.72 -14.68
C LEU A 20 -17.69 -50.10 -14.00
N HIS A 21 -17.09 -50.21 -12.81
CA HIS A 21 -17.04 -51.46 -12.05
C HIS A 21 -18.41 -51.93 -11.52
N ALA A 22 -19.36 -51.02 -11.38
CA ALA A 22 -20.73 -51.31 -10.97
C ALA A 22 -21.68 -51.60 -12.15
N ASP A 23 -21.16 -51.72 -13.37
CA ASP A 23 -21.93 -51.88 -14.62
C ASP A 23 -22.98 -50.76 -14.86
N GLU A 24 -22.80 -49.57 -14.26
CA GLU A 24 -23.71 -48.42 -14.43
C GLU A 24 -23.47 -47.65 -15.74
N ILE A 25 -22.28 -47.80 -16.34
CA ILE A 25 -21.87 -47.16 -17.60
C ILE A 25 -21.07 -48.15 -18.44
N THR A 26 -21.14 -48.01 -19.76
CA THR A 26 -20.37 -48.86 -20.68
C THR A 26 -18.90 -48.44 -20.76
N GLU A 27 -18.02 -49.34 -21.21
CA GLU A 27 -16.60 -49.02 -21.47
C GLU A 27 -16.42 -47.85 -22.44
N ALA A 28 -17.30 -47.75 -23.45
CA ALA A 28 -17.27 -46.67 -24.43
C ALA A 28 -17.60 -45.31 -23.80
N GLU A 29 -18.68 -45.24 -23.02
CA GLU A 29 -19.09 -44.02 -22.30
C GLU A 29 -18.05 -43.61 -21.25
N TYR A 30 -17.48 -44.58 -20.53
CA TYR A 30 -16.39 -44.34 -19.58
C TYR A 30 -15.19 -43.68 -20.26
N LYS A 31 -14.77 -44.21 -21.43
CA LYS A 31 -13.60 -43.71 -22.14
C LYS A 31 -13.81 -42.28 -22.63
N GLU A 32 -14.97 -41.98 -23.22
CA GLU A 32 -15.32 -40.65 -23.70
C GLU A 32 -15.38 -39.62 -22.56
N LEU A 33 -16.07 -39.96 -21.45
CA LEU A 33 -16.18 -39.07 -20.30
C LEU A 33 -14.84 -38.86 -19.60
N LYS A 34 -14.04 -39.92 -19.43
CA LYS A 34 -12.70 -39.82 -18.83
C LYS A 34 -11.80 -38.91 -19.66
N GLU A 35 -11.82 -39.04 -20.98
CA GLU A 35 -11.03 -38.21 -21.89
C GLU A 35 -11.45 -36.74 -21.79
N LYS A 36 -12.76 -36.46 -21.90
CA LYS A 36 -13.33 -35.10 -21.77
C LYS A 36 -12.93 -34.41 -20.46
N TYR A 37 -13.09 -35.08 -19.32
CA TYR A 37 -12.75 -34.49 -18.02
C TYR A 37 -11.24 -34.40 -17.79
N SER A 38 -10.45 -35.32 -18.34
CA SER A 38 -8.99 -35.26 -18.26
C SER A 38 -8.42 -34.07 -19.04
N VAL A 39 -8.95 -33.77 -20.23
CA VAL A 39 -8.57 -32.57 -21.01
C VAL A 39 -8.91 -31.31 -20.23
N LYS A 40 -10.14 -31.19 -19.71
CA LYS A 40 -10.54 -30.03 -18.90
C LYS A 40 -9.67 -29.87 -17.65
N LEU A 41 -9.33 -30.96 -16.97
CA LEU A 41 -8.42 -30.95 -15.83
C LEU A 41 -7.02 -30.47 -16.22
N GLN A 42 -6.49 -30.90 -17.39
CA GLN A 42 -5.19 -30.43 -17.89
C GLN A 42 -5.20 -28.94 -18.23
N GLU A 43 -6.28 -28.43 -18.83
CA GLU A 43 -6.46 -27.01 -19.10
C GLU A 43 -6.48 -26.18 -17.81
N GLU A 44 -7.27 -26.60 -16.82
CA GLU A 44 -7.36 -25.91 -15.52
C GLU A 44 -6.03 -25.93 -14.77
N VAL A 45 -5.32 -27.07 -14.73
CA VAL A 45 -3.97 -27.17 -14.15
C VAL A 45 -2.97 -26.26 -14.89
N SER A 46 -3.07 -26.16 -16.21
CA SER A 46 -2.18 -25.31 -17.01
C SER A 46 -2.42 -23.82 -16.76
N VAL A 47 -3.68 -23.41 -16.59
CA VAL A 47 -4.03 -22.05 -16.20
C VAL A 47 -3.53 -21.72 -14.79
N LEU A 48 -3.69 -22.64 -13.83
CA LEU A 48 -3.18 -22.44 -12.47
C LEU A 48 -1.66 -22.36 -12.41
N LYS A 49 -0.94 -23.20 -13.17
CA LYS A 49 0.52 -23.10 -13.30
C LYS A 49 0.97 -21.79 -13.95
N LYS A 50 0.21 -21.29 -14.94
CA LYS A 50 0.51 -19.98 -15.57
C LYS A 50 0.38 -18.82 -14.57
N ASN A 51 -0.53 -18.95 -13.60
CA ASN A 51 -0.81 -17.96 -12.56
C ASN A 51 -0.15 -18.28 -11.20
N SER A 52 0.77 -19.25 -11.14
CA SER A 52 1.45 -19.60 -9.88
C SER A 52 2.43 -18.49 -9.51
N PHE A 53 2.34 -18.01 -8.26
CA PHE A 53 3.27 -17.06 -7.65
C PHE A 53 4.73 -17.52 -7.77
N LEU A 54 4.94 -18.84 -7.71
CA LEU A 54 6.27 -19.44 -7.75
C LEU A 54 6.92 -19.39 -9.13
N ARG A 55 6.15 -19.15 -10.20
CA ARG A 55 6.62 -19.27 -11.59
C ARG A 55 7.75 -18.32 -11.92
N ASN A 56 7.73 -17.12 -11.36
CA ASN A 56 8.74 -16.09 -11.62
C ASN A 56 9.89 -16.11 -10.61
N LEU A 57 9.85 -16.99 -9.61
CA LEU A 57 10.87 -17.04 -8.57
C LEU A 57 12.06 -17.86 -9.04
N SER A 58 13.27 -17.30 -8.91
CA SER A 58 14.52 -17.99 -9.23
C SER A 58 15.07 -18.76 -8.05
N TYR A 59 14.84 -18.27 -6.82
CA TYR A 59 15.38 -18.86 -5.61
C TYR A 59 14.55 -18.49 -4.39
N ILE A 60 14.35 -19.46 -3.49
CA ILE A 60 13.77 -19.23 -2.16
C ILE A 60 14.66 -19.95 -1.15
N SER A 61 15.11 -19.21 -0.14
CA SER A 61 15.72 -19.80 1.06
C SER A 61 15.02 -19.32 2.31
N ILE A 62 14.68 -20.26 3.19
CA ILE A 62 14.11 -19.95 4.50
C ILE A 62 14.98 -20.65 5.55
N SER A 63 15.68 -19.86 6.36
CA SER A 63 16.38 -20.30 7.55
C SER A 63 15.47 -20.07 8.75
N GLY A 64 14.76 -21.12 9.16
CA GLY A 64 13.75 -21.08 10.23
C GLY A 64 12.55 -21.94 9.86
N SER A 65 11.36 -21.42 10.11
CA SER A 65 10.09 -22.03 9.69
C SER A 65 9.47 -21.23 8.55
N GLY A 66 8.83 -21.90 7.61
CA GLY A 66 8.15 -21.24 6.51
C GLY A 66 7.32 -22.21 5.71
N LYS A 67 6.33 -21.67 5.01
CA LYS A 67 5.47 -22.44 4.11
C LYS A 67 5.54 -21.81 2.73
N VAL A 68 5.93 -22.61 1.75
CA VAL A 68 5.94 -22.22 0.34
C VAL A 68 4.75 -22.92 -0.32
N THR A 69 3.91 -22.15 -1.00
CA THR A 69 2.75 -22.62 -1.76
C THR A 69 2.72 -21.93 -3.11
N ASP A 70 1.91 -22.44 -4.04
CA ASP A 70 1.70 -21.81 -5.36
C ASP A 70 1.11 -20.40 -5.29
N SER A 71 0.61 -19.95 -4.14
CA SER A 71 -0.04 -18.65 -3.98
C SER A 71 0.69 -17.71 -3.03
N TYR A 72 1.51 -18.23 -2.11
CA TYR A 72 2.21 -17.41 -1.13
C TYR A 72 3.40 -18.12 -0.51
N VAL A 73 4.30 -17.31 0.05
CA VAL A 73 5.39 -17.72 0.93
C VAL A 73 5.19 -17.07 2.31
N THR A 74 5.14 -17.88 3.36
CA THR A 74 5.26 -17.40 4.75
C THR A 74 6.65 -17.69 5.28
N ILE A 75 7.20 -16.73 6.03
CA ILE A 75 8.52 -16.79 6.63
C ILE A 75 8.36 -16.47 8.11
N SER A 76 8.99 -17.30 8.95
CA SER A 76 9.15 -17.13 10.39
C SER A 76 10.59 -17.54 10.74
N GLY A 77 11.49 -16.57 10.74
CA GLY A 77 12.95 -16.76 10.80
C GLY A 77 13.63 -15.78 9.84
N SER A 78 14.53 -16.26 9.00
CA SER A 78 15.09 -15.46 7.90
C SER A 78 14.68 -16.05 6.56
N GLY A 79 14.18 -15.23 5.66
CA GLY A 79 13.76 -15.62 4.32
C GLY A 79 14.37 -14.72 3.26
N ARG A 80 14.76 -15.32 2.15
CA ARG A 80 15.22 -14.64 0.93
C ARG A 80 14.44 -15.22 -0.24
N ILE A 81 13.79 -14.35 -1.00
CA ILE A 81 13.01 -14.69 -2.20
C ILE A 81 13.61 -13.88 -3.35
N GLU A 82 14.16 -14.55 -4.35
CA GLU A 82 14.75 -13.93 -5.54
C GLU A 82 13.90 -14.22 -6.77
N GLY A 83 13.96 -13.30 -7.75
CA GLY A 83 13.22 -13.38 -9.00
C GLY A 83 11.80 -12.82 -8.91
N TRP A 84 11.31 -12.51 -7.71
CA TRP A 84 10.02 -11.86 -7.57
C TRP A 84 10.07 -10.44 -8.14
N LYS A 85 9.40 -10.24 -9.29
CA LYS A 85 9.39 -8.97 -10.06
C LYS A 85 10.82 -8.46 -10.32
N ASP A 86 11.71 -9.36 -10.72
CA ASP A 86 13.14 -9.13 -11.01
C ASP A 86 13.94 -8.57 -9.82
N GLY A 87 13.44 -8.77 -8.59
CA GLY A 87 14.05 -8.28 -7.38
C GLY A 87 14.35 -9.36 -6.35
N THR A 88 14.95 -8.93 -5.24
CA THR A 88 15.19 -9.76 -4.07
C THR A 88 14.41 -9.21 -2.89
N ILE A 89 13.54 -10.03 -2.30
CA ILE A 89 12.93 -9.75 -1.01
C ILE A 89 13.74 -10.47 0.07
N THR A 90 14.10 -9.74 1.12
CA THR A 90 14.64 -10.35 2.34
C THR A 90 13.72 -10.02 3.52
N ILE A 91 13.48 -11.01 4.37
CA ILE A 91 12.67 -10.86 5.59
C ILE A 91 13.42 -11.50 6.74
N SER A 92 13.60 -10.78 7.84
CA SER A 92 14.12 -11.28 9.11
C SER A 92 13.06 -11.07 10.19
N GLY A 93 12.57 -12.14 10.80
CA GLY A 93 11.39 -12.17 11.66
C GLY A 93 10.24 -12.88 10.95
N SER A 94 9.05 -12.28 10.96
CA SER A 94 7.88 -12.85 10.29
C SER A 94 7.41 -12.02 9.10
N GLY A 95 6.96 -12.72 8.06
CA GLY A 95 6.38 -12.09 6.89
C GLY A 95 5.60 -13.06 6.00
N LYS A 96 4.78 -12.49 5.13
CA LYS A 96 4.03 -13.18 4.09
C LYS A 96 4.18 -12.42 2.78
N VAL A 97 4.45 -13.13 1.70
CA VAL A 97 4.54 -12.57 0.35
C VAL A 97 3.61 -13.38 -0.56
N SER A 98 2.70 -12.71 -1.24
CA SER A 98 1.91 -13.22 -2.37
C SER A 98 1.96 -12.23 -3.54
N ASP A 99 1.26 -12.53 -4.63
CA ASP A 99 1.17 -11.60 -5.76
C ASP A 99 0.40 -10.31 -5.40
N GLU A 100 -0.61 -10.42 -4.53
CA GLU A 100 -1.43 -9.26 -4.11
C GLU A 100 -0.89 -8.59 -2.84
N GLU A 101 -0.42 -9.36 -1.84
CA GLU A 101 -0.14 -8.85 -0.51
C GLU A 101 1.29 -9.15 -0.02
N ILE A 102 1.94 -8.11 0.49
CA ILE A 102 3.17 -8.23 1.29
C ILE A 102 2.87 -7.80 2.73
N LYS A 103 3.13 -8.69 3.67
CA LYS A 103 3.10 -8.42 5.12
C LYS A 103 4.50 -8.61 5.71
N ILE A 104 4.99 -7.60 6.43
CA ILE A 104 6.27 -7.65 7.15
C ILE A 104 6.03 -7.25 8.60
N SER A 105 6.14 -8.22 9.50
CA SER A 105 6.04 -7.98 10.95
C SER A 105 7.42 -7.92 11.62
N GLY A 106 8.45 -8.52 11.02
CA GLY A 106 9.85 -8.34 11.39
C GLY A 106 10.51 -7.15 10.66
N SER A 107 11.76 -7.34 10.24
CA SER A 107 12.45 -6.45 9.31
C SER A 107 12.38 -7.01 7.90
N GLY A 108 12.19 -6.16 6.90
CA GLY A 108 12.19 -6.57 5.50
C GLY A 108 12.90 -5.57 4.59
N THR A 109 13.60 -6.09 3.59
CA THR A 109 14.11 -5.30 2.46
C THR A 109 13.36 -5.71 1.22
N LEU A 110 12.74 -4.73 0.56
CA LEU A 110 12.04 -4.89 -0.71
C LEU A 110 12.86 -4.28 -1.85
N PRO A 111 12.82 -4.88 -3.05
CA PRO A 111 13.46 -4.30 -4.22
C PRO A 111 12.77 -2.99 -4.63
N GLY A 112 13.46 -2.20 -5.46
CA GLY A 112 12.84 -1.07 -6.15
C GLY A 112 11.89 -1.50 -7.27
N ASN A 113 11.12 -0.55 -7.82
CA ASN A 113 10.13 -0.77 -8.89
C ASN A 113 9.07 -1.82 -8.53
N LEU A 114 8.77 -1.93 -7.23
CA LEU A 114 7.84 -2.90 -6.71
C LEU A 114 6.40 -2.47 -6.96
N LYS A 115 5.58 -3.35 -7.54
CA LYS A 115 4.12 -3.20 -7.61
C LYS A 115 3.43 -4.21 -6.70
N THR A 116 2.40 -3.84 -5.94
CA THR A 116 1.62 -4.78 -5.11
C THR A 116 0.24 -4.21 -4.79
N ASP A 117 -0.77 -5.03 -4.50
CA ASP A 117 -2.09 -4.48 -4.16
C ASP A 117 -2.13 -3.99 -2.70
N SER A 118 -1.51 -4.72 -1.78
CA SER A 118 -1.45 -4.33 -0.37
C SER A 118 -0.08 -4.56 0.24
N LEU A 119 0.49 -3.50 0.81
CA LEU A 119 1.73 -3.53 1.59
C LEU A 119 1.43 -3.19 3.05
N LYS A 120 1.71 -4.10 3.96
CA LYS A 120 1.49 -3.94 5.41
C LYS A 120 2.77 -4.15 6.20
N VAL A 121 3.14 -3.16 7.00
CA VAL A 121 4.39 -3.17 7.77
C VAL A 121 4.09 -2.92 9.24
N SER A 122 4.37 -3.90 10.09
CA SER A 122 4.31 -3.73 11.55
C SER A 122 5.68 -3.56 12.19
N GLY A 123 6.74 -4.08 11.55
CA GLY A 123 8.11 -3.97 12.05
C GLY A 123 8.91 -2.88 11.35
N SER A 124 9.92 -3.24 10.57
CA SER A 124 10.76 -2.30 9.83
C SER A 124 10.84 -2.65 8.35
N LEU A 125 10.62 -1.67 7.47
CA LEU A 125 10.75 -1.85 6.03
C LEU A 125 11.82 -0.93 5.45
N LYS A 126 12.69 -1.47 4.59
CA LYS A 126 13.50 -0.70 3.66
C LYS A 126 13.14 -1.10 2.23
N ALA A 127 12.73 -0.15 1.41
CA ALA A 127 12.59 -0.35 -0.03
C ALA A 127 13.75 0.34 -0.75
N GLU A 128 14.45 -0.40 -1.60
CA GLU A 128 15.66 0.09 -2.29
C GLU A 128 15.37 1.03 -3.47
N GLY A 129 14.10 1.17 -3.85
CA GLY A 129 13.65 2.05 -4.91
C GLY A 129 12.18 2.44 -4.74
N PRO A 130 11.51 2.86 -5.83
CA PRO A 130 10.12 3.27 -5.78
C PRO A 130 9.17 2.08 -5.54
N ILE A 131 8.03 2.37 -4.92
CA ILE A 131 6.92 1.42 -4.68
C ILE A 131 5.65 1.97 -5.32
N GLU A 132 4.88 1.10 -5.97
CA GLU A 132 3.51 1.34 -6.39
C GLU A 132 2.59 0.33 -5.67
N ALA A 133 1.69 0.80 -4.82
CA ALA A 133 0.78 -0.04 -4.05
C ALA A 133 -0.69 0.34 -4.27
N GLY A 134 -1.62 -0.61 -4.17
CA GLY A 134 -3.04 -0.27 -3.96
C GLY A 134 -3.21 0.44 -2.62
N SER A 135 -2.83 -0.25 -1.55
CA SER A 135 -2.77 0.26 -0.18
C SER A 135 -1.39 0.06 0.46
N PHE A 136 -0.92 1.07 1.20
CA PHE A 136 0.26 0.94 2.08
C PHE A 136 -0.10 1.35 3.50
N LEU A 137 -0.09 0.38 4.42
CA LEU A 137 -0.35 0.57 5.84
C LEU A 137 0.91 0.27 6.65
N SER A 138 1.35 1.19 7.50
CA SER A 138 2.50 0.99 8.39
C SER A 138 2.18 1.40 9.82
N SER A 139 2.29 0.45 10.75
CA SER A 139 2.37 0.75 12.20
C SER A 139 3.80 0.78 12.71
N GLY A 140 4.75 0.29 11.90
CA GLY A 140 6.17 0.23 12.21
C GLY A 140 6.98 1.36 11.55
N SER A 141 8.29 1.14 11.41
CA SER A 141 9.17 2.06 10.71
C SER A 141 9.32 1.69 9.23
N PHE A 142 9.41 2.67 8.33
CA PHE A 142 9.71 2.40 6.94
C PHE A 142 10.59 3.45 6.29
N LYS A 143 11.38 3.03 5.31
CA LYS A 143 12.15 3.89 4.40
C LYS A 143 11.92 3.46 2.97
N VAL A 144 11.52 4.39 2.10
CA VAL A 144 11.42 4.17 0.65
C VAL A 144 12.46 5.05 -0.04
N ASN A 145 13.45 4.43 -0.69
CA ASN A 145 14.48 5.12 -1.46
C ASN A 145 13.95 5.50 -2.86
N GLY A 146 12.91 6.32 -2.92
CA GLY A 146 12.28 6.72 -4.17
C GLY A 146 10.85 7.22 -3.95
N GLU A 147 10.09 7.25 -5.03
CA GLU A 147 8.67 7.61 -4.98
C GLU A 147 7.83 6.49 -4.38
N LEU A 148 6.79 6.88 -3.64
CA LEU A 148 5.75 5.98 -3.19
C LEU A 148 4.43 6.38 -3.87
N LYS A 149 3.94 5.53 -4.78
CA LYS A 149 2.63 5.68 -5.39
C LYS A 149 1.60 4.78 -4.69
N VAL A 150 0.45 5.35 -4.32
CA VAL A 150 -0.70 4.61 -3.76
C VAL A 150 -1.96 4.88 -4.57
N HIS A 151 -2.79 3.85 -4.80
CA HIS A 151 -4.02 4.01 -5.59
C HIS A 151 -5.27 4.20 -4.73
N GLU A 152 -5.30 3.67 -3.52
CA GLU A 152 -6.47 3.69 -2.63
C GLU A 152 -6.19 4.40 -1.31
N ARG A 153 -5.15 3.95 -0.58
CA ARG A 153 -4.88 4.46 0.77
C ARG A 153 -3.42 4.33 1.17
N PHE A 154 -2.90 5.41 1.75
CA PHE A 154 -1.71 5.40 2.58
C PHE A 154 -2.12 5.66 4.03
N ALA A 155 -1.68 4.81 4.96
CA ALA A 155 -1.86 5.06 6.39
C ALA A 155 -0.58 4.74 7.17
N SER A 156 -0.08 5.68 7.97
CA SER A 156 1.09 5.46 8.81
C SER A 156 0.87 5.98 10.23
N SER A 157 0.95 5.09 11.23
CA SER A 157 1.00 5.46 12.65
C SER A 157 2.41 5.37 13.26
N GLY A 158 3.38 4.83 12.50
CA GLY A 158 4.78 4.73 12.93
C GLY A 158 5.68 5.84 12.38
N SER A 159 6.96 5.52 12.14
CA SER A 159 7.96 6.47 11.62
C SER A 159 8.31 6.17 10.15
N GLY A 160 8.06 7.12 9.26
CA GLY A 160 8.23 6.94 7.82
C GLY A 160 9.20 7.93 7.18
N LYS A 161 10.04 7.45 6.27
CA LYS A 161 10.80 8.31 5.34
C LYS A 161 10.55 7.90 3.90
N ILE A 162 10.20 8.86 3.05
CA ILE A 162 10.10 8.71 1.60
C ILE A 162 11.10 9.69 0.99
N GLU A 163 12.08 9.18 0.24
CA GLU A 163 13.15 9.99 -0.36
C GLU A 163 12.73 10.65 -1.69
N GLY A 164 11.56 10.28 -2.22
CA GLY A 164 10.88 10.98 -3.31
C GLY A 164 9.52 11.54 -2.88
N SER A 165 8.58 11.55 -3.81
CA SER A 165 7.20 12.02 -3.59
C SER A 165 6.26 10.91 -3.12
N LEU A 166 5.22 11.26 -2.37
CA LEU A 166 4.06 10.42 -2.07
C LEU A 166 2.92 10.78 -3.02
N LEU A 167 2.60 9.89 -3.95
CA LEU A 167 1.67 10.15 -5.06
C LEU A 167 0.44 9.25 -4.97
N GLY A 168 -0.73 9.84 -4.74
CA GLY A 168 -1.98 9.10 -4.70
C GLY A 168 -3.17 9.97 -5.04
N LYS A 169 -3.23 10.44 -6.30
CA LYS A 169 -4.23 11.42 -6.78
C LYS A 169 -5.69 11.14 -6.38
N ASN A 170 -6.07 9.87 -6.24
CA ASN A 170 -7.41 9.44 -5.84
C ASN A 170 -7.42 8.69 -4.49
N ALA A 171 -6.34 8.81 -3.72
CA ALA A 171 -6.10 8.08 -2.50
C ALA A 171 -6.22 8.98 -1.27
N SER A 172 -6.58 8.38 -0.15
CA SER A 172 -6.53 9.00 1.18
C SER A 172 -5.15 8.79 1.80
N VAL A 173 -4.51 9.88 2.23
CA VAL A 173 -3.23 9.89 2.96
C VAL A 173 -3.50 10.23 4.41
N VAL A 174 -3.25 9.28 5.31
CA VAL A 174 -3.42 9.47 6.75
C VAL A 174 -2.11 9.22 7.47
N SER A 175 -1.65 10.15 8.29
CA SER A 175 -0.45 9.97 9.11
C SER A 175 -0.63 10.54 10.51
N SER A 176 -0.71 9.65 11.49
CA SER A 176 -0.75 9.98 12.91
C SER A 176 0.62 9.84 13.60
N GLY A 177 1.61 9.28 12.90
CA GLY A 177 2.98 9.08 13.41
C GLY A 177 3.96 10.21 13.06
N ALA A 178 5.18 9.86 12.69
CA ALA A 178 6.19 10.82 12.21
C ALA A 178 6.54 10.52 10.76
N ILE A 179 6.30 11.45 9.84
CA ILE A 179 6.57 11.22 8.41
C ILE A 179 7.48 12.31 7.83
N LYS A 180 8.48 11.87 7.08
CA LYS A 180 9.34 12.74 6.27
C LYS A 180 9.17 12.38 4.80
N VAL A 181 8.85 13.37 3.97
CA VAL A 181 8.77 13.23 2.51
C VAL A 181 9.74 14.25 1.91
N ASP A 182 10.75 13.78 1.19
CA ASP A 182 11.77 14.65 0.60
C ASP A 182 11.24 15.35 -0.68
N GLY A 183 10.15 14.85 -1.29
CA GLY A 183 9.43 15.46 -2.41
C GLY A 183 8.02 15.97 -2.06
N ASN A 184 7.11 15.87 -3.03
CA ASN A 184 5.73 16.36 -2.92
C ASN A 184 4.79 15.29 -2.33
N VAL A 185 3.68 15.73 -1.74
CA VAL A 185 2.55 14.87 -1.40
C VAL A 185 1.37 15.27 -2.29
N VAL A 186 0.90 14.36 -3.13
CA VAL A 186 -0.26 14.60 -4.01
C VAL A 186 -1.33 13.57 -3.66
N CYS A 187 -2.51 14.00 -3.24
CA CYS A 187 -3.59 13.08 -2.88
C CYS A 187 -5.00 13.61 -3.09
N ASP A 188 -6.01 12.78 -2.81
CA ASP A 188 -7.40 13.24 -2.79
C ASP A 188 -7.72 13.94 -1.47
N LYS A 189 -7.36 13.29 -0.36
CA LYS A 189 -7.52 13.78 1.01
C LYS A 189 -6.27 13.52 1.83
N ALA A 190 -5.86 14.51 2.62
CA ALA A 190 -4.76 14.39 3.56
C ALA A 190 -5.23 14.64 5.00
N GLU A 191 -4.85 13.76 5.92
CA GLU A 191 -5.06 13.89 7.35
C GLU A 191 -3.75 13.68 8.10
N PHE A 192 -3.26 14.72 8.77
CA PHE A 192 -2.02 14.69 9.52
C PHE A 192 -2.24 15.09 10.99
N SER A 193 -2.33 14.10 11.88
CA SER A 193 -2.41 14.28 13.34
C SER A 193 -1.09 14.02 14.07
N GLY A 194 -0.06 13.67 13.30
CA GLY A 194 1.31 13.43 13.74
C GLY A 194 2.27 14.58 13.46
N SER A 195 3.58 14.29 13.54
CA SER A 195 4.61 15.21 13.05
C SER A 195 4.94 14.93 11.59
N TYR A 196 5.04 15.96 10.77
CA TYR A 196 5.40 15.82 9.36
C TYR A 196 6.40 16.87 8.89
N LYS A 197 7.31 16.44 8.01
CA LYS A 197 8.27 17.28 7.30
C LYS A 197 8.21 16.95 5.82
N ILE A 198 7.64 17.84 5.04
CA ILE A 198 7.46 17.70 3.60
C ILE A 198 8.32 18.76 2.94
N PHE A 199 9.36 18.34 2.21
CA PHE A 199 10.32 19.25 1.60
C PHE A 199 9.89 19.79 0.23
N GLY A 200 8.75 19.33 -0.29
CA GLY A 200 8.07 19.90 -1.45
C GLY A 200 6.69 20.48 -1.09
N SER A 201 5.77 20.43 -2.06
CA SER A 201 4.38 20.88 -1.91
C SER A 201 3.46 19.79 -1.34
N VAL A 202 2.32 20.21 -0.82
CA VAL A 202 1.17 19.34 -0.60
C VAL A 202 0.03 19.77 -1.51
N GLU A 203 -0.48 18.84 -2.30
CA GLU A 203 -1.57 19.04 -3.24
C GLU A 203 -2.70 18.04 -2.95
N CYS A 204 -3.86 18.54 -2.56
CA CYS A 204 -5.04 17.74 -2.24
C CYS A 204 -6.24 18.17 -3.11
N ASN A 205 -7.07 17.23 -3.58
CA ASN A 205 -8.24 17.62 -4.36
C ASN A 205 -9.41 18.10 -3.48
N ASN A 206 -9.69 17.39 -2.38
CA ASN A 206 -10.94 17.56 -1.63
C ASN A 206 -10.73 18.17 -0.25
N GLU A 207 -9.77 17.69 0.52
CA GLU A 207 -9.65 18.08 1.93
C GLU A 207 -8.22 17.94 2.44
N PHE A 208 -7.77 18.92 3.21
CA PHE A 208 -6.57 18.83 4.03
C PHE A 208 -6.92 19.11 5.48
N THR A 209 -6.69 18.14 6.37
CA THR A 209 -6.82 18.30 7.81
C THR A 209 -5.49 18.08 8.52
N SER A 210 -5.21 18.90 9.53
CA SER A 210 -4.05 18.68 10.38
C SER A 210 -4.30 19.07 11.84
N GLU A 211 -3.98 18.15 12.75
CA GLU A 211 -3.93 18.40 14.19
C GLU A 211 -2.46 18.56 14.60
N LEU A 212 -2.09 19.78 14.99
CA LEU A 212 -0.69 20.11 15.27
C LEU A 212 -0.31 19.68 16.70
N ASN A 213 0.40 18.55 16.79
CA ASN A 213 0.93 17.99 18.04
C ASN A 213 2.41 18.32 18.31
N GLY A 214 3.07 18.99 17.36
CA GLY A 214 4.47 19.38 17.38
C GLY A 214 4.82 20.32 16.22
N ASN A 215 6.11 20.47 15.92
CA ASN A 215 6.57 21.32 14.83
C ASN A 215 6.49 20.59 13.49
N CYS A 216 5.57 21.03 12.65
CA CYS A 216 5.34 20.52 11.30
C CYS A 216 5.82 21.52 10.25
N ARG A 217 6.17 21.00 9.07
CA ARG A 217 6.72 21.82 8.00
C ARG A 217 6.35 21.31 6.62
N ILE A 218 5.98 22.24 5.77
CA ILE A 218 5.88 22.10 4.31
C ILE A 218 6.80 23.19 3.74
N ASP A 219 7.83 22.83 2.97
CA ASP A 219 8.84 23.79 2.51
C ASP A 219 8.30 24.71 1.41
N ASP A 220 7.42 24.19 0.55
CA ASP A 220 6.73 24.93 -0.51
C ASP A 220 5.28 25.25 -0.11
N ASP A 221 4.34 25.08 -1.04
CA ASP A 221 2.96 25.51 -0.92
C ASP A 221 2.04 24.35 -0.50
N LEU A 222 0.99 24.68 0.24
CA LEU A 222 -0.16 23.83 0.49
C LEU A 222 -1.31 24.27 -0.42
N VAL A 223 -1.70 23.41 -1.36
CA VAL A 223 -2.78 23.65 -2.31
C VAL A 223 -3.87 22.60 -2.12
N CYS A 224 -5.09 23.03 -1.83
CA CYS A 224 -6.26 22.16 -1.71
C CYS A 224 -7.39 22.63 -2.62
N GLY A 225 -7.99 21.74 -3.41
CA GLY A 225 -9.17 22.06 -4.22
C GLY A 225 -10.44 22.28 -3.39
N GLY A 226 -10.50 21.74 -2.17
CA GLY A 226 -11.58 21.94 -1.21
C GLY A 226 -11.10 22.57 0.09
N ASP A 227 -11.60 22.08 1.23
CA ASP A 227 -11.42 22.74 2.52
C ASP A 227 -10.03 22.45 3.13
N ILE A 228 -9.54 23.42 3.90
CA ILE A 228 -8.32 23.30 4.70
C ILE A 228 -8.68 23.58 6.16
N TYR A 229 -8.42 22.62 7.04
CA TYR A 229 -8.66 22.74 8.46
C TYR A 229 -7.41 22.35 9.25
N ILE A 230 -6.79 23.33 9.91
CA ILE A 230 -5.58 23.14 10.70
C ILE A 230 -5.85 23.66 12.10
N GLU A 231 -5.76 22.79 13.09
CA GLU A 231 -5.99 23.12 14.50
C GLU A 231 -4.80 22.74 15.38
N GLN A 232 -4.66 23.44 16.50
CA GLN A 232 -3.66 23.10 17.49
C GLN A 232 -4.24 22.14 18.53
N THR A 233 -3.45 21.14 18.88
CA THR A 233 -3.71 20.38 20.11
C THR A 233 -3.34 21.22 21.34
N SER A 234 -3.62 20.71 22.55
CA SER A 234 -3.17 21.31 23.81
C SER A 234 -1.64 21.52 23.91
N ARG A 235 -0.86 20.87 23.04
CA ARG A 235 0.61 21.04 22.95
C ARG A 235 1.06 22.27 22.16
N LYS A 236 0.13 23.03 21.56
CA LYS A 236 0.44 24.22 20.75
C LYS A 236 1.48 23.94 19.66
N GLY A 237 1.26 22.87 18.88
CA GLY A 237 2.09 22.59 17.71
C GLY A 237 2.05 23.75 16.69
N SER A 238 2.99 23.76 15.75
CA SER A 238 3.04 24.80 14.72
C SER A 238 3.24 24.21 13.34
N LEU A 239 2.70 24.87 12.32
CA LEU A 239 2.99 24.57 10.92
C LEU A 239 3.69 25.76 10.28
N LYS A 240 4.86 25.53 9.71
CA LYS A 240 5.49 26.46 8.77
C LYS A 240 5.24 26.00 7.34
N VAL A 241 4.67 26.87 6.53
CA VAL A 241 4.40 26.66 5.09
C VAL A 241 4.65 27.96 4.32
N ASN A 242 4.96 27.89 3.03
CA ASN A 242 5.21 29.08 2.23
C ASN A 242 3.90 29.83 1.94
N ASN A 243 3.01 29.23 1.16
CA ASN A 243 1.67 29.76 0.87
C ASN A 243 0.61 28.68 1.08
N ILE A 244 -0.62 29.13 1.37
CA ILE A 244 -1.80 28.26 1.44
C ILE A 244 -2.80 28.74 0.39
N LYS A 245 -3.28 27.80 -0.44
CA LYS A 245 -4.35 28.05 -1.42
C LYS A 245 -5.42 26.99 -1.29
N SER A 246 -6.66 27.42 -1.09
CA SER A 246 -7.84 26.56 -0.97
C SER A 246 -8.90 26.97 -1.99
N GLY A 247 -9.57 25.99 -2.60
CA GLY A 247 -10.82 26.20 -3.34
C GLY A 247 -12.08 26.21 -2.46
N GLY A 248 -11.91 26.02 -1.16
CA GLY A 248 -12.95 25.92 -0.13
C GLY A 248 -12.75 26.89 1.04
N GLN A 249 -13.26 26.50 2.20
CA GLN A 249 -13.10 27.21 3.47
C GLN A 249 -11.74 26.87 4.09
N VAL A 250 -11.17 27.86 4.78
CA VAL A 250 -9.86 27.74 5.44
C VAL A 250 -10.01 28.10 6.91
N TYR A 251 -9.60 27.19 7.78
CA TYR A 251 -9.42 27.42 9.21
C TYR A 251 -7.99 27.11 9.61
N LEU A 252 -7.33 28.03 10.32
CA LEU A 252 -5.92 27.91 10.69
C LEU A 252 -5.69 28.26 12.17
N GLU A 253 -4.96 27.42 12.87
CA GLU A 253 -4.35 27.70 14.17
C GLU A 253 -2.86 27.31 14.15
N GLY A 254 -1.99 28.08 14.79
CA GLY A 254 -0.57 27.75 14.89
C GLY A 254 0.19 27.78 13.56
N VAL A 255 -0.31 28.50 12.55
CA VAL A 255 0.25 28.50 11.18
C VAL A 255 1.07 29.76 10.91
N LYS A 256 2.27 29.57 10.36
CA LYS A 256 3.09 30.64 9.77
C LYS A 256 3.13 30.49 8.25
N ALA A 257 2.58 31.47 7.54
CA ALA A 257 2.51 31.50 6.06
C ALA A 257 2.65 32.92 5.51
N LYS A 258 3.13 33.07 4.27
CA LYS A 258 3.22 34.38 3.60
C LYS A 258 1.86 34.86 3.10
N THR A 259 1.14 33.97 2.43
CA THR A 259 -0.17 34.26 1.83
C THR A 259 -1.13 33.11 2.07
N VAL A 260 -2.39 33.44 2.36
CA VAL A 260 -3.49 32.49 2.47
C VAL A 260 -4.62 32.93 1.54
N ILE A 261 -5.01 32.06 0.62
CA ILE A 261 -6.11 32.29 -0.33
C ILE A 261 -7.17 31.21 -0.11
N GLY A 262 -8.43 31.61 0.04
CA GLY A 262 -9.56 30.68 0.18
C GLY A 262 -10.89 31.37 -0.11
N LYS A 263 -12.00 30.64 -0.14
CA LYS A 263 -13.33 31.27 -0.24
C LYS A 263 -13.60 32.12 0.99
N LYS A 264 -13.51 31.47 2.16
CA LYS A 264 -13.64 32.08 3.47
C LYS A 264 -12.48 31.66 4.35
N VAL A 265 -11.79 32.62 4.96
CA VAL A 265 -10.60 32.38 5.77
C VAL A 265 -10.87 32.80 7.21
N LYS A 266 -10.82 31.83 8.13
CA LYS A 266 -10.91 32.06 9.57
C LYS A 266 -9.56 31.75 10.21
N VAL A 267 -8.93 32.79 10.75
CA VAL A 267 -7.65 32.69 11.47
C VAL A 267 -7.93 32.59 12.96
N GLY A 268 -7.52 31.48 13.56
CA GLY A 268 -7.52 31.24 14.99
C GLY A 268 -6.23 31.69 15.67
N PRO A 269 -5.96 31.22 16.90
CA PRO A 269 -4.79 31.64 17.67
C PRO A 269 -3.46 31.22 17.04
N ASP A 270 -2.39 31.87 17.52
CA ASP A 270 -0.98 31.52 17.25
C ASP A 270 -0.59 31.49 15.76
N CYS A 271 -1.32 32.22 14.91
CA CYS A 271 -1.01 32.37 13.48
C CYS A 271 -0.16 33.62 13.20
N ASP A 272 0.74 33.51 12.23
CA ASP A 272 1.57 34.58 11.66
C ASP A 272 1.42 34.55 10.13
N ILE A 273 0.46 35.32 9.61
CA ILE A 273 0.06 35.33 8.20
C ILE A 273 0.35 36.71 7.61
N GLY A 274 1.14 36.76 6.53
CA GLY A 274 1.51 38.02 5.88
C GLY A 274 0.35 38.70 5.12
N SER A 275 -0.45 37.92 4.39
CA SER A 275 -1.58 38.41 3.59
C SER A 275 -2.69 37.36 3.48
N ILE A 276 -3.94 37.82 3.43
CA ILE A 276 -5.13 36.98 3.30
C ILE A 276 -5.96 37.51 2.14
N GLU A 277 -6.36 36.63 1.24
CA GLU A 277 -7.25 36.93 0.12
C GLU A 277 -8.46 35.99 0.16
N GLU A 278 -9.64 36.57 0.28
CA GLU A 278 -10.91 35.84 0.20
C GLU A 278 -11.48 35.93 -1.22
N THR A 279 -11.93 34.80 -1.77
CA THR A 279 -12.45 34.72 -3.14
C THR A 279 -13.98 34.63 -3.22
N GLY A 280 -14.70 34.66 -2.08
CA GLY A 280 -16.17 34.68 -2.08
C GLY A 280 -16.84 34.44 -0.73
#